data_AF-A0A0D6EVX0-F1
#
_entry.id   AF-A0A0D6EVX0-F1
#
_cell.length_a   1.000
_cell.length_b   1.000
_cell.length_c   1.000
_cell.angle_alpha   90.00
_cell.angle_beta   90.00
_cell.angle_gamma   90.00
#
_symmetry.space_group_name_H-M   'P 1'
#
loop_
_entity.id
_entity.type
_entity.pdbx_description
1 polymer ?
#
loop_
_entity_poly.entity_id
_entity_poly.type
_entity_poly.pdbx_seq_one_letter_code
_entity_poly.pdbx_strand_id
1 'polypeptide(L)'
;MKQLILLLSFLLACNVTAEVIYKTIPGTPFKDITEPVLVIDKNVIYKPIPGTNMKDITEPVMIIDRGNLYPTIPGTNLRDYSVTPQFVIE
;
A
#
# COMPACT_ATOMS: atom_id res chain seq x y z
N MET A 1 -18.40 3.32 32.43
CA MET A 1 -16.97 2.96 32.52
C MET A 1 -16.66 1.68 31.76
N LYS A 2 -17.13 0.48 32.18
CA LYS A 2 -16.82 -0.80 31.51
C LYS A 2 -17.22 -0.87 30.03
N GLN A 3 -18.40 -0.38 29.66
CA GLN A 3 -18.85 -0.40 28.26
C GLN A 3 -18.09 0.57 27.35
N LEU A 4 -17.64 1.71 27.88
CA LEU A 4 -16.81 2.66 27.14
C LEU A 4 -15.42 2.09 26.84
N ILE A 5 -14.84 1.38 27.82
CA ILE A 5 -13.57 0.66 27.65
C ILE A 5 -13.74 -0.45 26.62
N LEU A 6 -14.84 -1.22 26.67
CA LEU A 6 -15.11 -2.29 25.70
C LEU A 6 -15.25 -1.74 24.26
N LEU A 7 -15.95 -0.61 24.10
CA LEU A 7 -16.12 0.06 22.80
C LEU A 7 -14.78 0.60 22.27
N LEU A 8 -13.95 1.18 23.15
CA LEU A 8 -12.63 1.71 22.77
C LEU A 8 -11.66 0.57 22.37
N SER A 9 -11.69 -0.55 23.09
CA SER A 9 -10.94 -1.76 22.74
C SER A 9 -11.41 -2.37 21.41
N PHE A 10 -12.72 -2.34 21.14
CA PHE A 10 -13.30 -2.83 19.89
C PHE A 10 -12.93 -1.93 18.69
N LEU A 11 -12.89 -0.62 18.88
CA LEU A 11 -12.44 0.34 17.86
C LEU A 11 -10.93 0.25 17.58
N LEU A 12 -10.12 -0.11 18.58
CA LEU A 12 -8.68 -0.35 18.40
C LEU A 12 -8.37 -1.65 17.64
N ALA A 13 -9.32 -2.58 17.58
CA ALA A 13 -9.18 -3.85 16.87
C ALA A 13 -9.47 -3.73 15.36
N CYS A 14 -9.72 -2.53 14.83
CA CYS A 14 -9.80 -2.31 13.39
C CYS A 14 -8.46 -2.68 12.74
N ASN A 15 -8.47 -3.87 12.12
CA ASN A 15 -7.35 -4.50 11.45
C ASN A 15 -6.77 -3.58 10.37
N VAL A 16 -5.54 -3.08 10.59
CA VAL A 16 -4.73 -2.43 9.56
C VAL A 16 -3.92 -3.55 8.89
N THR A 17 -4.56 -4.31 8.01
CA THR A 17 -3.86 -5.33 7.20
C THR A 17 -3.49 -4.73 5.86
N ALA A 18 -2.22 -4.88 5.47
CA ALA A 18 -1.78 -4.56 4.13
C ALA A 18 -2.33 -5.59 3.12
N GLU A 19 -2.68 -5.11 1.94
CA GLU A 19 -3.10 -5.96 0.82
C GLU A 19 -1.89 -6.23 -0.10
N VAL A 20 -1.76 -7.47 -0.59
CA VAL A 20 -0.65 -7.88 -1.46
C VAL A 20 -1.21 -8.46 -2.76
N ILE A 21 -0.84 -7.84 -3.87
CA ILE A 21 -1.24 -8.24 -5.21
C ILE A 21 -0.10 -9.03 -5.84
N TYR A 22 -0.38 -10.30 -6.16
CA TYR A 22 0.54 -11.20 -6.85
C TYR A 22 0.23 -11.24 -8.34
N LYS A 23 1.27 -11.35 -9.16
CA LYS A 23 1.08 -11.80 -10.55
C LYS A 23 0.66 -13.26 -10.56
N THR A 24 0.00 -13.69 -11.63
CA THR A 24 -0.25 -15.11 -11.90
C THR A 24 0.85 -15.69 -12.78
N ILE A 25 1.12 -16.99 -12.63
CA ILE A 25 1.98 -17.72 -13.56
C ILE A 25 1.28 -17.76 -14.92
N PRO A 26 1.95 -17.41 -16.04
CA PRO A 26 1.33 -17.37 -17.36
C PRO A 26 0.56 -18.64 -17.70
N GLY A 27 -0.69 -18.49 -18.13
CA GLY A 27 -1.57 -19.61 -18.50
C GLY A 27 -2.20 -20.36 -17.31
N THR A 28 -2.03 -19.90 -16.07
CA THR A 28 -2.63 -20.52 -14.89
C THR A 28 -3.29 -19.49 -13.95
N PRO A 29 -4.22 -19.91 -13.06
CA PRO A 29 -4.76 -19.04 -12.02
C PRO A 29 -3.87 -19.00 -10.75
N PHE A 30 -2.70 -19.61 -10.76
CA PHE A 30 -1.84 -19.70 -9.58
C PHE A 30 -0.96 -18.47 -9.41
N LYS A 31 -0.73 -18.06 -8.16
CA LYS A 31 0.19 -16.98 -7.83
C LYS A 31 1.63 -17.33 -8.25
N ASP A 32 2.31 -16.37 -8.85
CA ASP A 32 3.74 -16.44 -9.10
C ASP A 32 4.50 -15.87 -7.90
N ILE A 33 5.19 -16.75 -7.16
CA ILE A 33 5.97 -16.38 -5.97
C ILE A 33 7.41 -15.96 -6.31
N THR A 34 7.81 -16.05 -7.57
CA THR A 34 9.17 -15.72 -8.03
C THR A 34 9.29 -14.27 -8.49
N GLU A 35 8.16 -13.63 -8.79
CA GLU A 35 8.06 -12.25 -9.26
C GLU A 35 7.82 -11.26 -8.10
N PRO A 36 8.28 -10.00 -8.23
CA PRO A 36 7.95 -8.95 -7.28
C PRO A 36 6.44 -8.70 -7.16
N VAL A 37 5.97 -8.50 -5.93
CA VAL A 37 4.57 -8.20 -5.60
C VAL A 37 4.33 -6.69 -5.52
N LEU A 38 3.06 -6.29 -5.64
CA LEU A 38 2.60 -4.95 -5.30
C LEU A 38 1.94 -5.00 -3.92
N VAL A 39 2.29 -4.08 -3.03
CA VAL A 39 1.73 -3.98 -1.69
C VAL A 39 0.96 -2.67 -1.57
N ILE A 40 -0.25 -2.74 -1.04
CA ILE A 40 -1.07 -1.60 -0.66
C ILE A 40 -1.13 -1.58 0.87
N ASP A 41 -0.45 -0.60 1.48
CA ASP A 41 -0.45 -0.40 2.93
C ASP A 41 -0.75 1.06 3.25
N LYS A 42 -1.75 1.31 4.10
CA LYS A 42 -2.13 2.66 4.56
C LYS A 42 -2.22 3.68 3.43
N ASN A 43 -2.91 3.32 2.35
CA ASN A 43 -3.08 4.14 1.13
C ASN A 43 -1.80 4.37 0.32
N VAL A 44 -0.73 3.61 0.56
CA VAL A 44 0.51 3.65 -0.22
C VAL A 44 0.64 2.37 -1.02
N ILE A 45 0.85 2.49 -2.33
CA ILE A 45 1.18 1.39 -3.24
C ILE A 45 2.67 1.39 -3.49
N TYR A 46 3.33 0.27 -3.23
CA TYR A 46 4.77 0.13 -3.45
C TYR A 46 5.16 -1.30 -3.82
N LYS A 47 6.37 -1.43 -4.40
CA LYS A 47 7.06 -2.71 -4.54
C LYS A 47 8.05 -2.85 -3.38
N PRO A 48 8.06 -3.98 -2.66
CA PRO A 48 9.06 -4.22 -1.63
C PRO A 48 10.46 -4.37 -2.23
N ILE A 49 11.48 -4.06 -1.42
CA ILE A 49 12.87 -4.35 -1.75
C ILE A 49 13.03 -5.89 -1.83
N PRO A 50 13.64 -6.44 -2.89
CA PRO A 50 13.80 -7.88 -3.06
C PRO A 50 14.38 -8.57 -1.81
N GLY A 51 13.74 -9.66 -1.39
CA GLY A 51 14.11 -10.41 -0.20
C GLY A 51 13.65 -9.81 1.13
N THR A 52 12.91 -8.70 1.12
CA THR A 52 12.35 -8.07 2.33
C THR A 52 10.87 -7.71 2.15
N ASN A 53 10.18 -7.40 3.24
CA ASN A 53 8.86 -6.78 3.23
C ASN A 53 8.93 -5.25 3.35
N MET A 54 10.11 -4.65 3.15
CA MET A 54 10.32 -3.22 3.32
C MET A 54 10.01 -2.48 2.02
N LYS A 55 9.32 -1.36 2.16
CA LYS A 55 9.15 -0.41 1.07
C LYS A 55 10.49 0.21 0.68
N ASP A 56 10.78 0.25 -0.62
CA ASP A 56 11.85 1.09 -1.15
C ASP A 56 11.37 2.55 -1.20
N ILE A 57 12.01 3.43 -0.42
CA ILE A 57 11.70 4.87 -0.44
C ILE A 57 12.65 5.65 -1.33
N THR A 58 13.70 5.03 -1.87
CA THR A 58 14.70 5.73 -2.70
C THR A 58 14.11 6.17 -4.04
N GLU A 59 13.08 5.47 -4.50
CA GLU A 59 12.26 5.82 -5.66
C GLU A 59 10.87 6.33 -5.23
N PRO A 60 10.19 7.13 -6.06
CA PRO A 60 8.80 7.49 -5.82
C PRO A 60 7.91 6.26 -5.70
N VAL A 61 7.06 6.25 -4.67
CA VAL A 61 5.95 5.30 -4.52
C VAL A 61 4.63 6.02 -4.72
N MET A 62 3.52 5.29 -4.82
CA MET A 62 2.22 5.92 -5.09
C MET A 62 1.38 6.05 -3.82
N ILE A 63 0.75 7.19 -3.62
CA ILE A 63 -0.23 7.48 -2.56
C ILE A 63 -1.61 7.59 -3.19
N ILE A 64 -2.55 6.85 -2.64
CA ILE A 64 -3.98 6.96 -2.92
C ILE A 64 -4.53 8.14 -2.11
N ASP A 65 -5.01 9.17 -2.79
CA ASP A 65 -5.74 10.29 -2.19
C ASP A 65 -6.98 10.62 -3.03
N ARG A 66 -8.16 10.50 -2.42
CA ARG A 66 -9.47 10.80 -3.06
C ARG A 66 -9.62 10.16 -4.45
N GLY A 67 -9.38 8.85 -4.56
CA GLY A 67 -9.50 8.10 -5.81
C GLY A 67 -8.41 8.39 -6.85
N ASN A 68 -7.37 9.12 -6.48
CA ASN A 68 -6.26 9.46 -7.36
C ASN A 68 -4.94 8.93 -6.82
N LEU A 69 -4.00 8.61 -7.70
CA LEU A 69 -2.67 8.12 -7.38
C LEU A 69 -1.61 9.21 -7.63
N TYR A 70 -0.92 9.60 -6.57
CA TYR A 70 0.14 10.61 -6.59
C TYR A 70 1.49 10.00 -6.23
N PRO A 71 2.60 10.40 -6.86
CA PRO A 71 3.91 9.94 -6.44
C PRO A 71 4.33 10.60 -5.12
N THR A 72 5.28 9.98 -4.43
CA THR A 72 6.02 10.59 -3.32
C THR A 72 7.30 11.27 -3.80
N ILE A 73 7.81 12.21 -2.99
CA ILE A 73 9.16 12.75 -3.18
C ILE A 73 10.17 11.63 -2.84
N PRO A 74 11.14 11.32 -3.73
CA PRO A 74 12.20 10.34 -3.46
C PRO A 74 12.88 10.57 -2.11
N GLY A 75 13.17 9.49 -1.40
CA GLY A 75 13.76 9.49 -0.06
C GLY A 75 12.77 9.84 1.06
N THR A 76 11.49 10.07 0.76
CA THR A 76 10.48 10.45 1.75
C THR A 76 9.18 9.65 1.61
N ASN A 77 8.32 9.75 2.62
CA ASN A 77 6.94 9.26 2.56
C ASN A 77 5.93 10.36 2.21
N LEU A 78 6.41 11.52 1.77
CA LEU A 78 5.57 12.69 1.50
C LEU A 78 5.09 12.66 0.06
N ARG A 79 3.80 12.90 -0.13
CA ARG A 79 3.22 13.15 -1.45
C ARG A 79 3.94 14.34 -2.10
N ASP A 80 4.29 14.19 -3.37
CA ASP A 80 4.70 15.31 -4.20
C ASP A 80 3.45 16.07 -4.68
N TYR A 81 3.26 17.29 -4.17
CA TYR A 81 2.14 18.17 -4.56
C TYR A 81 2.47 19.05 -5.77
N SER A 82 3.71 19.02 -6.27
CA SER A 82 4.10 19.75 -7.48
C SER A 82 3.61 19.06 -8.76
N VAL A 83 3.11 17.83 -8.64
CA VAL A 83 2.67 17.00 -9.76
C VAL A 83 1.18 16.66 -9.67
N THR A 84 0.56 16.56 -10.84
CA THR A 84 -0.82 16.07 -11.00
C THR A 84 -0.89 14.56 -10.76
N PRO A 85 -2.08 14.00 -10.46
CA PRO A 85 -2.19 12.56 -10.27
C PRO A 85 -1.80 11.82 -11.55
N GLN A 86 -1.05 10.74 -11.40
CA GLN A 86 -0.59 9.93 -12.53
C GLN A 86 -1.66 8.95 -13.01
N PHE A 87 -2.52 8.51 -12.08
CA PHE A 87 -3.58 7.56 -12.36
C PHE A 87 -4.81 7.89 -11.52
N VAL A 88 -5.96 7.42 -11.97
CA VAL A 88 -7.25 7.48 -11.27
C VAL A 88 -7.69 6.06 -10.97
N ILE A 89 -8.31 5.86 -9.81
CA ILE A 89 -8.92 4.61 -9.39
C ILE A 89 -10.43 4.81 -9.48
N GLU A 90 -11.12 3.96 -10.23
CA GLU A 90 -12.58 3.93 -10.39
C GLU A 90 -13.22 2.86 -9.50
#